data_AF-A0A348PGD9-F1
#
_entry.id   AF-A0A348PGD9-F1
#
_cell.length_a   1.000
_cell.length_b   1.000
_cell.length_c   1.000
_cell.angle_alpha   90.00
_cell.angle_beta   90.00
_cell.angle_gamma   90.00
#
_symmetry.space_group_name_H-M   'P 1'
#
loop_
_entity.id
_entity.type
_entity.pdbx_description
1 polymer ?
#
loop_
_entity_poly.entity_id
_entity_poly.type
_entity_poly.pdbx_seq_one_letter_code
_entity_poly.pdbx_strand_id
1 'polypeptide(L)'
;MNDQDSHSPGAPIAPHQLEGRLRRITHSDGSVEHIHTVKSGIGLVREEIERGIDAETFAREWPRTIGRRLEKVRTRISVGDRLWEIDQFTQIPLVLAECELPSTDAPLDIPDWLAPFIVREVTEEPAFRNAELALRAGLLTGQ
;
A
#
# COMPACT_ATOMS: atom_id res chain seq x y z
N MET A 1 -3.90 -46.95 39.74
CA MET A 1 -3.58 -45.84 40.66
C MET A 1 -2.71 -44.88 39.86
N ASN A 2 -3.35 -43.82 39.37
CA ASN A 2 -2.88 -42.54 38.80
C ASN A 2 -1.53 -42.46 38.08
N ASP A 3 -1.49 -42.12 36.80
CA ASP A 3 -1.64 -40.75 36.21
C ASP A 3 -0.54 -39.80 36.69
N GLN A 4 0.38 -39.42 35.80
CA GLN A 4 0.78 -38.03 35.48
C GLN A 4 1.71 -38.02 34.25
N ASP A 5 1.15 -38.04 33.05
CA ASP A 5 1.77 -37.47 31.85
C ASP A 5 0.98 -36.20 31.49
N SER A 6 1.39 -35.08 32.07
CA SER A 6 0.82 -33.76 31.82
C SER A 6 1.37 -33.18 30.52
N HIS A 7 0.89 -33.71 29.39
CA HIS A 7 1.01 -33.03 28.09
C HIS A 7 0.04 -31.84 28.08
N SER A 8 0.56 -30.66 28.43
CA SER A 8 -0.14 -29.40 28.16
C SER A 8 -0.19 -29.20 26.64
N PRO A 9 -1.37 -29.03 26.01
CA PRO A 9 -1.43 -28.69 24.60
C PRO A 9 -0.81 -27.31 24.41
N GLY A 10 0.21 -27.23 23.55
CA GLY A 10 0.88 -25.98 23.21
C GLY A 10 -0.15 -24.90 22.87
N ALA A 11 0.01 -23.74 23.48
CA ALA A 11 -0.83 -22.58 23.22
C ALA A 11 -0.93 -22.36 21.70
N PRO A 12 -2.12 -21.99 21.17
CA PRO A 12 -2.25 -21.66 19.76
C PRO A 12 -1.24 -20.57 19.42
N ILE A 13 -0.33 -20.85 18.48
CA ILE A 13 0.56 -19.86 17.91
C ILE A 13 -0.36 -18.78 17.34
N ALA A 14 -0.34 -17.59 17.95
CA ALA A 14 -1.09 -16.46 17.44
C ALA A 14 -0.79 -16.34 15.95
N PRO A 15 -1.81 -16.19 15.07
CA PRO A 15 -1.55 -16.00 13.66
C PRO A 15 -0.63 -14.79 13.57
N HIS A 16 0.61 -15.05 13.15
CA HIS A 16 1.58 -14.02 12.85
C HIS A 16 0.85 -13.07 11.92
N GLN A 17 0.62 -11.85 12.41
CA GLN A 17 -0.10 -10.84 11.69
C GLN A 17 0.81 -10.46 10.52
N LEU A 18 0.65 -11.15 9.39
CA LEU A 18 1.34 -10.85 8.15
C LEU A 18 0.80 -9.50 7.70
N GLU A 19 1.46 -8.45 8.16
CA GLU A 19 1.23 -7.11 7.66
C GLU A 19 1.84 -7.08 6.26
N GLY A 20 1.02 -6.84 5.25
CA GLY A 20 1.41 -6.97 3.87
C GLY A 20 0.46 -6.24 2.95
N ARG A 21 0.91 -6.05 1.71
CA ARG A 21 0.16 -5.34 0.68
C ARG A 21 0.01 -6.24 -0.53
N LEU A 22 -1.23 -6.50 -0.92
CA LEU A 22 -1.57 -7.09 -2.21
C LEU A 22 -1.85 -5.95 -3.21
N ARG A 23 -1.25 -6.05 -4.39
CA ARG A 23 -1.47 -5.11 -5.50
C ARG A 23 -1.86 -5.88 -6.75
N ARG A 24 -2.82 -5.33 -7.48
CA ARG A 24 -3.09 -5.63 -8.88
C ARG A 24 -2.79 -4.36 -9.66
N ILE A 25 -1.95 -4.46 -10.68
CA ILE A 25 -1.58 -3.35 -11.54
C ILE A 25 -2.05 -3.70 -12.95
N THR A 26 -2.84 -2.82 -13.56
CA THR A 26 -3.23 -2.93 -14.96
C THR A 26 -2.48 -1.86 -15.74
N HIS A 27 -1.69 -2.28 -16.71
CA HIS A 27 -0.88 -1.40 -17.54
C HIS A 27 -1.68 -0.90 -18.75
N SER A 28 -1.15 0.12 -19.43
CA SER A 28 -1.80 0.73 -20.61
C SER A 28 -1.92 -0.22 -21.80
N ASP A 29 -1.05 -1.23 -21.90
CA ASP A 29 -1.10 -2.28 -22.92
C ASP A 29 -2.09 -3.42 -22.58
N GLY A 30 -2.78 -3.31 -21.44
CA GLY A 30 -3.75 -4.30 -20.96
C GLY A 30 -3.12 -5.46 -20.18
N SER A 31 -1.79 -5.51 -20.04
CA SER A 31 -1.15 -6.49 -19.17
C SER A 31 -1.52 -6.26 -17.70
N VAL A 32 -1.55 -7.34 -16.92
CA VAL A 32 -1.92 -7.30 -15.51
C VAL A 32 -0.87 -8.02 -14.68
N GLU A 33 -0.35 -7.33 -13.68
CA GLU A 33 0.58 -7.87 -12.70
C GLU A 33 -0.05 -7.96 -11.33
N HIS A 34 0.31 -9.00 -10.57
CA HIS A 34 -0.10 -9.16 -9.18
C HIS A 34 1.14 -9.27 -8.30
N ILE A 35 1.18 -8.47 -7.24
CA ILE A 35 2.32 -8.37 -6.34
C ILE A 35 1.84 -8.58 -4.91
N HIS A 36 2.59 -9.39 -4.16
CA HIS A 36 2.42 -9.54 -2.72
C HIS A 36 3.68 -9.06 -2.01
N THR A 37 3.54 -7.97 -1.28
CA THR A 37 4.55 -7.49 -0.35
C THR A 37 4.22 -8.04 1.03
N VAL A 38 5.15 -8.77 1.64
CA VAL A 38 5.00 -9.31 3.00
C VAL A 38 6.06 -8.68 3.89
N LYS A 39 5.64 -8.13 5.02
CA LYS A 39 6.54 -7.71 6.08
C LYS A 39 6.63 -8.83 7.11
N SER A 40 7.82 -9.35 7.33
CA SER A 40 8.09 -10.41 8.30
C SER A 40 9.20 -9.98 9.26
N GLY A 41 9.08 -10.35 10.54
CA GLY A 41 10.08 -10.05 11.58
C GLY A 41 9.45 -9.69 12.92
N ILE A 42 10.23 -9.84 13.99
CA ILE A 42 9.87 -9.49 15.37
C ILE A 42 10.92 -8.51 15.90
N GLY A 43 10.50 -7.38 16.48
CA GLY A 43 11.42 -6.38 17.05
C GLY A 43 11.97 -5.36 16.02
N LEU A 44 13.24 -4.97 16.17
CA LEU A 44 13.90 -3.93 15.37
C LEU A 44 14.27 -4.37 13.93
N VAL A 45 14.23 -5.67 13.65
CA VAL A 45 14.53 -6.20 12.31
C VAL A 45 13.23 -6.59 11.64
N ARG A 46 12.83 -5.78 10.65
CA ARG A 46 11.70 -6.05 9.75
C ARG A 46 12.26 -6.30 8.36
N GLU A 47 11.96 -7.45 7.80
CA GLU A 47 12.24 -7.78 6.41
C GLU A 47 10.98 -7.53 5.59
N GLU A 48 11.13 -6.80 4.49
CA GLU A 48 10.06 -6.58 3.53
C GLU A 48 10.41 -7.32 2.24
N ILE A 49 9.62 -8.34 1.91
CA ILE A 49 9.82 -9.14 0.70
C ILE A 49 8.70 -8.84 -0.27
N GLU A 50 9.07 -8.33 -1.44
CA GLU A 50 8.17 -8.14 -2.56
C GLU A 50 8.31 -9.29 -3.56
N ARG A 51 7.18 -9.90 -3.95
CA ARG A 51 7.17 -10.98 -4.94
C ARG A 51 5.97 -10.87 -5.88
N GLY A 52 6.22 -11.19 -7.15
CA GLY A 52 5.16 -11.46 -8.11
C GLY A 52 4.39 -12.72 -7.71
N ILE A 53 3.07 -12.72 -7.89
CA ILE A 53 2.20 -13.87 -7.67
C ILE A 53 1.29 -14.05 -8.89
N ASP A 54 0.78 -15.26 -9.08
CA ASP A 54 -0.22 -15.52 -10.10
C ASP A 54 -1.61 -14.94 -9.70
N ALA A 55 -2.49 -14.84 -10.71
CA ALA A 55 -3.83 -14.30 -10.54
C ALA A 55 -4.71 -15.16 -9.60
N GLU A 56 -4.51 -16.47 -9.57
CA GLU A 56 -5.27 -17.40 -8.72
C GLU A 56 -4.93 -17.18 -7.23
N THR A 57 -3.64 -17.04 -6.92
CA THR A 57 -3.15 -16.70 -5.59
C THR A 57 -3.62 -15.33 -5.17
N PHE A 58 -3.58 -14.34 -6.06
CA PHE A 58 -4.15 -13.02 -5.76
C PHE A 58 -5.64 -13.12 -5.42
N ALA A 59 -6.43 -13.80 -6.26
CA ALA A 59 -7.87 -13.94 -6.07
C ALA A 59 -8.22 -14.64 -4.75
N ARG A 60 -7.45 -15.65 -4.35
CA ARG A 60 -7.61 -16.37 -3.07
C ARG A 60 -7.36 -15.48 -1.86
N GLU A 61 -6.33 -14.64 -1.90
CA GLU A 61 -5.96 -13.79 -0.76
C GLU A 61 -6.72 -12.44 -0.74
N TRP A 62 -7.23 -11.98 -1.88
CA TRP A 62 -7.93 -10.70 -2.02
C TRP A 62 -9.08 -10.50 -1.02
N PRO A 63 -9.94 -11.48 -0.68
CA PRO A 63 -10.98 -11.31 0.35
C PRO A 63 -10.45 -10.85 1.71
N ARG A 64 -9.19 -11.14 2.05
CA ARG A 64 -8.59 -10.71 3.33
C ARG A 64 -8.32 -9.20 3.40
N THR A 65 -8.39 -8.50 2.28
CA THR A 65 -8.17 -7.04 2.19
C THR A 65 -9.45 -6.21 2.35
N ILE A 66 -10.62 -6.84 2.49
CA ILE A 66 -11.91 -6.15 2.67
C ILE A 66 -11.81 -5.13 3.81
N GLY A 67 -12.36 -3.93 3.58
CA GLY A 67 -12.28 -2.80 4.51
C GLY A 67 -10.95 -2.05 4.50
N ARG A 68 -9.97 -2.47 3.69
CA ARG A 68 -8.66 -1.81 3.52
C ARG A 68 -8.22 -1.85 2.06
N ARG A 69 -9.08 -1.42 1.15
CA ARG A 69 -8.82 -1.38 -0.29
C ARG A 69 -8.78 0.06 -0.78
N LEU A 70 -7.78 0.33 -1.61
CA LEU A 70 -7.59 1.61 -2.25
C LEU A 70 -7.34 1.39 -3.74
N GLU A 71 -8.12 2.07 -4.56
CA GLU A 71 -7.99 2.06 -6.01
C GLU A 71 -7.70 3.49 -6.52
N LYS A 72 -6.78 3.56 -7.49
CA LYS A 72 -6.33 4.82 -8.07
C LYS A 72 -5.88 4.63 -9.51
N VAL A 73 -6.00 5.69 -10.30
CA VAL A 73 -5.34 5.81 -11.60
C VAL A 73 -4.09 6.65 -11.41
N ARG A 74 -2.93 6.09 -11.74
CA ARG A 74 -1.64 6.76 -11.63
C ARG A 74 -1.15 7.23 -12.99
N THR A 75 -0.99 8.53 -13.14
CA THR A 75 -0.35 9.14 -14.32
C THR A 75 1.09 9.48 -13.99
N ARG A 76 2.03 9.03 -14.83
CA ARG A 76 3.46 9.31 -14.68
C ARG A 76 3.90 10.36 -15.67
N ILE A 77 4.54 11.43 -15.20
CA ILE A 77 4.98 12.55 -16.02
C ILE A 77 6.43 12.87 -15.67
N SER A 78 7.33 12.75 -16.64
CA SER A 78 8.72 13.18 -16.47
C SER A 78 8.85 14.66 -16.81
N VAL A 79 9.42 15.43 -15.89
CA VAL A 79 9.72 16.86 -16.08
C VAL A 79 11.17 17.09 -15.68
N GLY A 80 12.04 17.32 -16.66
CA GLY A 80 13.48 17.34 -16.43
C GLY A 80 13.98 15.98 -15.96
N ASP A 81 14.67 15.96 -14.82
CA ASP A 81 15.19 14.76 -14.14
C ASP A 81 14.22 14.17 -13.09
N ARG A 82 13.03 14.78 -12.93
CA ARG A 82 12.06 14.39 -11.91
C ARG A 82 10.92 13.57 -12.51
N LEU A 83 10.51 12.55 -11.79
CA LEU A 83 9.29 11.79 -12.06
C LEU A 83 8.18 12.26 -11.12
N TRP A 84 7.09 12.73 -11.71
CA TRP A 84 5.85 13.02 -11.01
C TRP A 84 4.86 11.87 -11.20
N GLU A 85 4.31 11.39 -10.09
CA GLU A 85 3.22 10.43 -10.04
C GLU A 85 1.95 11.16 -9.57
N ILE A 86 0.99 11.33 -10.48
CA ILE A 86 -0.31 11.93 -10.18
C ILE A 86 -1.32 10.82 -9.95
N ASP A 87 -1.73 10.64 -8.69
CA ASP A 87 -2.67 9.63 -8.24
C ASP A 87 -4.06 10.21 -8.09
N GLN A 88 -4.97 9.79 -8.96
CA GLN A 88 -6.40 10.06 -8.80
C GLN A 88 -7.06 8.86 -8.14
N PHE A 89 -7.51 9.04 -6.88
CA PHE A 89 -8.22 7.99 -6.15
C PHE A 89 -9.68 7.89 -6.63
N THR A 90 -10.17 6.66 -6.82
CA THR A 90 -11.53 6.44 -7.35
C THR A 90 -12.59 6.40 -6.27
N GLN A 91 -12.21 6.03 -5.04
CA GLN A 91 -13.11 5.85 -3.90
C GLN A 91 -13.23 7.11 -3.03
N ILE A 92 -12.33 8.07 -3.21
CA ILE A 92 -12.25 9.31 -2.41
C ILE A 92 -11.95 10.44 -3.39
N PRO A 93 -12.63 11.61 -3.30
CA PRO A 93 -12.35 12.77 -4.15
C PRO A 93 -11.02 13.43 -3.76
N LEU A 94 -9.92 12.73 -4.00
CA LEU A 94 -8.57 13.12 -3.66
C LEU A 94 -7.66 12.86 -4.86
N VAL A 95 -6.80 13.84 -5.15
CA VAL A 95 -5.67 13.69 -6.07
C VAL A 95 -4.40 13.98 -5.29
N LEU A 96 -3.40 13.13 -5.40
CA LEU A 96 -2.07 13.36 -4.84
C LEU A 96 -1.05 13.47 -5.97
N ALA A 97 -0.17 14.46 -5.86
CA ALA A 97 0.99 14.59 -6.72
C ALA A 97 2.23 14.25 -5.89
N GLU A 98 2.86 13.12 -6.19
CA GLU A 98 4.08 12.66 -5.56
C GLU A 98 5.25 12.91 -6.53
N CYS A 99 6.34 13.49 -6.05
CA CYS A 99 7.57 13.65 -6.82
C CYS A 99 8.66 12.81 -6.16
N GLU A 100 9.35 11.99 -6.96
CA GLU A 100 10.56 11.33 -6.47
C GLU A 100 11.68 12.36 -6.34
N LEU A 101 12.28 12.43 -5.16
CA LEU A 101 13.41 13.28 -4.87
C LEU A 101 14.67 12.43 -4.67
N PRO A 102 15.84 12.88 -5.15
CA PRO A 102 17.09 12.17 -4.95
C PRO A 102 17.55 12.15 -3.48
N SER A 103 17.08 13.09 -2.67
CA SER A 103 17.30 13.14 -1.22
C SER A 103 16.19 13.95 -0.54
N THR A 104 16.10 13.87 0.80
CA THR A 104 15.13 14.63 1.60
C THR A 104 15.34 16.14 1.57
N ASP A 105 16.58 16.57 1.32
CA ASP A 105 16.95 17.99 1.30
C ASP A 105 16.91 18.60 -0.11
N ALA A 106 16.62 17.79 -1.12
CA ALA A 106 16.52 18.28 -2.49
C ALA A 106 15.34 19.25 -2.61
N PRO A 107 15.51 20.42 -3.25
CA PRO A 107 14.39 21.33 -3.46
C PRO A 107 13.32 20.64 -4.32
N LEU A 108 12.05 20.95 -4.07
CA LEU A 108 10.93 20.49 -4.89
C LEU A 108 10.50 21.62 -5.82
N ASP A 109 10.92 21.54 -7.09
CA ASP A 109 10.51 22.49 -8.11
C ASP A 109 9.18 22.01 -8.72
N ILE A 110 8.08 22.66 -8.34
CA ILE A 110 6.74 22.35 -8.86
C ILE A 110 6.62 22.94 -10.28
N PRO A 111 6.30 22.14 -11.32
CA PRO A 111 6.11 22.65 -12.67
C PRO A 111 4.97 23.66 -12.79
N ASP A 112 5.11 24.66 -13.67
CA ASP A 112 4.11 25.73 -13.89
C ASP A 112 2.72 25.21 -14.24
N TRP A 113 2.62 24.09 -14.96
CA TRP A 113 1.34 23.49 -15.31
C TRP A 113 0.66 22.80 -14.12
N LEU A 114 1.43 22.36 -13.12
CA LEU A 114 0.94 21.67 -11.94
C LEU A 114 0.61 22.66 -10.81
N ALA A 115 1.42 23.71 -10.66
CA ALA A 115 1.31 24.69 -9.58
C ALA A 115 -0.12 25.25 -9.36
N PRO A 116 -0.92 25.58 -10.39
CA PRO A 116 -2.30 26.05 -10.20
C PRO A 116 -3.25 25.02 -9.58
N PHE A 117 -2.91 23.73 -9.63
CA PHE A 117 -3.71 22.64 -9.06
C PHE A 117 -3.23 22.20 -7.68
N ILE A 118 -2.07 22.70 -7.22
CA ILE A 118 -1.53 22.36 -5.90
C ILE A 118 -2.23 23.19 -4.84
N VAL A 119 -2.95 22.51 -3.96
CA VAL A 119 -3.64 23.14 -2.83
C VAL A 119 -2.68 23.35 -1.66
N ARG A 120 -1.93 22.31 -1.30
CA ARG A 120 -0.96 22.31 -0.19
C ARG A 120 -0.09 21.06 -0.21
N GLU A 121 1.04 21.12 0.49
CA GLU A 121 1.88 19.97 0.79
C GLU A 121 1.28 19.11 1.92
N VAL A 122 1.46 17.78 1.83
CA VAL A 122 0.96 16.78 2.79
C VAL A 122 2.01 15.74 3.18
N THR A 123 3.28 15.96 2.83
CA THR A 123 4.39 14.97 2.94
C THR A 123 4.51 14.35 4.33
N GLU A 124 4.37 15.16 5.37
CA GLU A 124 4.53 14.74 6.77
C GLU A 124 3.22 14.25 7.41
N GLU A 125 2.09 14.33 6.73
CA GLU A 125 0.77 14.03 7.30
C GLU A 125 0.42 12.55 7.16
N PRO A 126 0.34 11.78 8.26
CA PRO A 126 0.05 10.34 8.19
C PRO A 126 -1.29 10.03 7.53
N ALA A 127 -2.27 10.93 7.64
CA ALA A 127 -3.61 10.78 7.08
C ALA A 127 -3.65 10.65 5.55
N PHE A 128 -2.57 11.05 4.84
CA PHE A 128 -2.45 10.94 3.39
C PHE A 128 -1.62 9.72 2.95
N ARG A 129 -1.11 8.92 3.88
CA ARG A 129 -0.43 7.66 3.56
C ARG A 129 -1.42 6.64 3.01
N ASN A 130 -0.99 5.84 2.03
CA ASN A 130 -1.84 4.83 1.37
C ASN A 130 -2.54 3.87 2.36
N ALA A 131 -1.91 3.50 3.48
CA ALA A 131 -2.51 2.62 4.48
C ALA A 131 -3.72 3.26 5.17
N GLU A 132 -3.60 4.52 5.59
CA GLU A 132 -4.68 5.29 6.21
C GLU A 132 -5.79 5.59 5.21
N LEU A 133 -5.43 5.96 3.97
CA LEU A 133 -6.39 6.15 2.89
C LEU A 133 -7.19 4.87 2.59
N ALA A 134 -6.54 3.71 2.58
CA ALA A 134 -7.20 2.42 2.36
C ALA A 134 -8.18 2.07 3.49
N LEU A 135 -7.80 2.34 4.74
CA LEU A 135 -8.68 2.15 5.89
C LEU A 135 -9.91 3.07 5.80
N ARG A 136 -9.69 4.37 5.53
CA ARG A 136 -10.77 5.34 5.38
C ARG A 136 -11.71 5.00 4.21
N ALA A 137 -11.16 4.62 3.06
CA ALA A 137 -11.95 4.18 1.90
C ALA A 137 -12.83 2.98 2.26
N GLY A 138 -12.28 2.00 2.98
CA GLY A 138 -13.01 0.82 3.43
C GLY A 138 -14.18 1.14 4.37
N LEU A 139 -14.00 2.11 5.29
CA LEU A 139 -15.06 2.59 6.17
C LEU A 139 -16.21 3.26 5.39
N LEU A 140 -15.89 4.01 4.33
CA LEU A 140 -16.89 4.69 3.49
C LEU A 140 -17.70 3.72 2.62
N THR A 141 -17.11 2.59 2.23
CA THR A 141 -17.79 1.55 1.41
C THR A 141 -18.57 0.51 2.23
N GLY A 142 -18.50 0.58 3.57
CA GLY A 142 -19.14 -0.37 4.48
C GLY A 142 -20.49 0.07 5.06
N GLN A 143 -21.09 1.15 4.53
CA GLN A 143 -22.46 1.60 4.84
C GLN A 143 -23.45 1.21 3.75
#